data_AF-C7G9M2-F1
#
_entry.id   AF-C7G9M2-F1
#
_cell.length_a   1.000
_cell.length_b   1.000
_cell.length_c   1.000
_cell.angle_alpha   90.00
_cell.angle_beta   90.00
_cell.angle_gamma   90.00
#
_symmetry.space_group_name_H-M   'P 1'
#
loop_
_entity.id
_entity.type
_entity.pdbx_description
1 polymer ?
#
loop_
_entity_poly.entity_id
_entity_poly.type
_entity_poly.pdbx_seq_one_letter_code
_entity_poly.pdbx_strand_id
1 'polypeptide(L)'
;MNLGEKLKQLRLEKNLTQKQLADRLGVAISAISSYESDTRCPTFDTLIKYARIFHVSTDYLLGLEPIHTLDVSGLSDTEILVVAQLVDIIRTKK
;
A
#
# COMPACT_ATOMS: atom_id res chain seq x y z
N MET A 1 -8.23 4.09 7.82
CA MET A 1 -8.63 3.30 6.64
C MET A 1 -7.89 1.98 6.71
N ASN A 2 -8.60 0.86 6.77
CA ASN A 2 -7.99 -0.48 6.71
C ASN A 2 -7.83 -0.96 5.26
N LEU A 3 -7.21 -2.13 5.06
CA LEU A 3 -6.99 -2.69 3.73
C LEU A 3 -8.32 -2.89 2.98
N GLY A 4 -9.31 -3.54 3.61
CA GLY A 4 -10.60 -3.81 2.97
C GLY A 4 -11.33 -2.56 2.49
N GLU A 5 -11.39 -1.50 3.30
CA GLU A 5 -11.94 -0.19 2.92
C GLU A 5 -11.20 0.40 1.71
N LYS A 6 -9.88 0.28 1.68
CA LYS A 6 -9.06 0.80 0.59
C LYS A 6 -9.26 0.05 -0.72
N LEU A 7 -9.35 -1.28 -0.67
CA LEU A 7 -9.66 -2.12 -1.83
C LEU A 7 -11.06 -1.78 -2.39
N LYS A 8 -12.03 -1.57 -1.50
CA LYS A 8 -13.40 -1.17 -1.87
C LYS A 8 -13.41 0.20 -2.52
N GLN A 9 -12.69 1.17 -1.95
CA GLN A 9 -12.58 2.52 -2.51
C GLN A 9 -12.01 2.47 -3.93
N LEU A 10 -10.88 1.81 -4.14
CA LEU A 10 -10.26 1.68 -5.46
C LEU A 10 -11.20 1.05 -6.50
N ARG A 11 -11.96 0.03 -6.09
CA ARG A 11 -12.98 -0.59 -6.95
C ARG A 11 -14.05 0.43 -7.36
N LEU A 12 -14.56 1.20 -6.40
CA LEU A 12 -15.62 2.18 -6.63
C LEU A 12 -15.12 3.37 -7.47
N GLU A 13 -13.89 3.84 -7.27
CA GLU A 13 -13.27 4.90 -8.10
C GLU A 13 -13.17 4.51 -9.57
N LYS A 14 -13.04 3.21 -9.87
CA LYS A 14 -13.06 2.66 -11.24
C LYS A 14 -14.46 2.27 -11.71
N ASN A 15 -15.51 2.57 -10.95
CA ASN A 15 -16.91 2.22 -11.23
C ASN A 15 -17.12 0.72 -11.51
N LEU A 16 -16.37 -0.14 -10.82
CA LEU A 16 -16.47 -1.59 -11.00
C LEU A 16 -17.44 -2.21 -9.98
N THR A 17 -18.25 -3.16 -10.43
CA THR A 17 -18.96 -4.08 -9.54
C THR A 17 -18.01 -5.10 -8.93
N GLN A 18 -18.38 -5.72 -7.79
CA GLN A 18 -17.56 -6.79 -7.20
C GLN A 18 -17.38 -7.97 -8.17
N LYS A 19 -18.40 -8.26 -9.00
CA LYS A 19 -18.31 -9.29 -10.05
C LYS A 19 -17.25 -8.95 -11.11
N GLN A 20 -17.30 -7.74 -11.66
CA GLN A 20 -16.32 -7.32 -12.67
C GLN A 20 -14.88 -7.32 -12.13
N LEU A 21 -14.69 -6.95 -10.85
CA LEU A 21 -13.36 -7.01 -10.24
C LEU A 21 -12.92 -8.47 -9.99
N ALA A 22 -13.81 -9.33 -9.53
CA ALA A 22 -13.57 -10.76 -9.36
C ALA A 22 -13.10 -11.41 -10.67
N ASP A 23 -13.79 -11.12 -11.77
CA ASP A 23 -13.45 -11.61 -13.11
C ASP A 23 -12.04 -11.16 -13.54
N ARG A 24 -11.67 -9.89 -13.28
CA ARG A 24 -10.33 -9.36 -13.61
C ARG A 24 -9.22 -9.95 -12.75
N LEU A 25 -9.51 -10.24 -11.49
CA LEU A 25 -8.53 -10.83 -10.55
C LEU A 25 -8.42 -12.35 -10.70
N GLY A 26 -9.41 -13.00 -11.33
CA GLY A 26 -9.52 -14.45 -11.43
C GLY A 26 -9.84 -15.09 -10.08
N VAL A 27 -10.76 -14.49 -9.32
CA VAL A 27 -11.20 -14.97 -8.00
C VAL A 27 -12.72 -15.04 -7.93
N ALA A 28 -13.28 -15.71 -6.91
CA ALA A 28 -14.71 -15.71 -6.69
C ALA A 28 -15.24 -14.34 -6.23
N ILE A 29 -16.47 -14.00 -6.60
CA ILE A 29 -17.14 -12.75 -6.17
C ILE A 29 -17.21 -12.65 -4.65
N SER A 30 -17.47 -13.77 -3.97
CA SER A 30 -17.48 -13.87 -2.51
C SER A 30 -16.13 -13.50 -1.89
N ALA A 31 -15.01 -13.80 -2.56
CA ALA A 31 -13.69 -13.42 -2.09
C ALA A 31 -13.53 -11.89 -2.08
N ILE A 32 -14.00 -11.18 -3.10
CA ILE A 32 -13.99 -9.70 -3.13
C ILE A 32 -14.80 -9.13 -1.98
N SER A 33 -16.00 -9.68 -1.74
CA SER A 33 -16.82 -9.27 -0.59
C SER A 33 -16.10 -9.50 0.74
N SER A 34 -15.43 -10.64 0.90
CA SER A 34 -14.66 -10.92 2.12
C SER A 34 -13.45 -10.01 2.30
N TYR A 35 -12.75 -9.67 1.21
CA TYR A 35 -11.61 -8.74 1.24
C TYR A 35 -12.08 -7.32 1.63
N GLU A 36 -13.16 -6.85 1.01
CA GLU A 36 -13.69 -5.49 1.25
C GLU A 36 -14.37 -5.31 2.61
N SER A 37 -14.70 -6.42 3.28
CA SER A 37 -15.25 -6.45 4.64
C SER A 37 -14.22 -6.80 5.71
N ASP A 38 -12.94 -6.97 5.34
CA ASP A 38 -11.85 -7.37 6.23
C ASP A 38 -12.07 -8.73 6.94
N THR A 39 -13.03 -9.53 6.48
CA THR A 39 -13.31 -10.87 7.03
C THR A 39 -12.28 -11.91 6.57
N ARG A 40 -11.57 -11.61 5.48
CA ARG A 40 -10.47 -12.42 4.95
C ARG A 40 -9.46 -11.51 4.27
N CYS A 41 -8.17 -11.79 4.43
CA CYS A 41 -7.12 -11.09 3.69
C CYS A 41 -6.91 -11.70 2.30
N PRO A 42 -6.61 -10.88 1.27
CA PRO A 42 -6.16 -11.39 -0.03
C PRO A 42 -4.80 -12.10 0.10
N THR A 43 -4.56 -13.10 -0.75
CA THR A 43 -3.22 -13.70 -0.88
C THR A 43 -2.23 -12.70 -1.47
N PHE A 44 -0.92 -12.93 -1.30
CA PHE A 44 0.12 -12.09 -1.90
C PHE A 44 -0.07 -11.94 -3.41
N ASP A 45 -0.39 -13.02 -4.14
CA ASP A 45 -0.66 -12.96 -5.58
C ASP A 45 -1.87 -12.07 -5.90
N THR A 46 -2.94 -12.18 -5.10
CA THR A 46 -4.15 -11.37 -5.30
C THR A 46 -3.86 -9.90 -5.01
N LEU A 47 -3.08 -9.60 -3.97
CA LEU A 47 -2.67 -8.26 -3.61
C LEU A 47 -1.80 -7.61 -4.70
N ILE A 48 -0.87 -8.36 -5.29
CA ILE A 48 -0.05 -7.92 -6.43
C ILE A 48 -0.94 -7.65 -7.65
N LYS A 49 -1.94 -8.48 -7.92
CA LYS A 49 -2.90 -8.23 -9.01
C LYS A 49 -3.73 -6.97 -8.75
N TYR A 50 -4.16 -6.73 -7.51
CA TYR A 50 -4.79 -5.46 -7.13
C TYR A 50 -3.89 -4.26 -7.46
N ALA A 51 -2.65 -4.29 -6.98
CA ALA A 51 -1.65 -3.25 -7.24
C ALA A 51 -1.51 -2.95 -8.74
N ARG A 52 -1.44 -4.01 -9.57
CA ARG A 52 -1.34 -3.89 -11.04
C ARG A 52 -2.60 -3.32 -11.69
N ILE A 53 -3.80 -3.80 -11.32
CA ILE A 53 -5.09 -3.36 -11.91
C ILE A 53 -5.36 -1.89 -11.60
N PHE A 54 -5.03 -1.47 -10.38
CA PHE A 54 -5.31 -0.11 -9.91
C PHE A 54 -4.13 0.85 -10.06
N HIS A 55 -2.99 0.36 -10.58
CA HIS A 55 -1.76 1.13 -10.79
C HIS A 55 -1.25 1.82 -9.52
N VAL A 56 -1.22 1.07 -8.41
CA VAL A 56 -0.73 1.52 -7.10
C VAL A 56 0.33 0.54 -6.57
N SER A 57 1.14 0.96 -5.59
CA SER A 57 2.05 0.05 -4.89
C SER A 57 1.30 -0.83 -3.88
N THR A 58 1.88 -1.97 -3.53
CA THR A 58 1.39 -2.80 -2.41
C THR A 58 1.48 -2.05 -1.08
N ASP A 59 2.50 -1.20 -0.92
CA ASP A 59 2.69 -0.31 0.24
C ASP A 59 1.47 0.60 0.43
N TYR A 60 1.00 1.23 -0.66
CA TYR A 60 -0.20 2.06 -0.62
C TYR A 60 -1.44 1.26 -0.22
N LEU A 61 -1.59 0.02 -0.71
CA LEU A 61 -2.71 -0.86 -0.36
C LEU A 61 -2.67 -1.26 1.12
N LEU A 62 -1.48 -1.60 1.62
CA LEU A 62 -1.24 -2.06 2.99
C LEU A 62 -1.23 -0.92 4.02
N GLY A 63 -1.42 0.32 3.59
CA GLY A 63 -1.41 1.48 4.49
C GLY A 63 -0.03 1.80 5.04
N LEU A 64 1.03 1.34 4.34
CA LEU A 64 2.37 1.88 4.55
C LEU A 64 2.33 3.29 3.95
N GLU A 65 2.23 4.31 4.82
CA GLU A 65 2.43 5.72 4.46
C GLU A 65 3.71 5.84 3.61
N PRO A 66 3.82 6.81 2.68
CA PRO A 66 5.07 7.03 1.97
C PRO A 66 6.18 7.34 2.98
N ILE A 67 6.93 6.32 3.38
CA ILE A 67 8.14 6.50 4.15
C ILE A 67 9.12 7.10 3.17
N HIS A 68 9.39 8.39 3.33
CA HIS A 68 10.52 9.02 2.67
C HIS A 68 11.79 8.43 3.28
N THR A 69 12.30 7.39 2.62
CA THR A 69 13.57 6.76 2.95
C THR A 69 14.69 7.51 2.24
N LEU A 70 15.83 7.62 2.91
CA LEU A 70 17.08 8.07 2.31
C LEU A 70 17.92 6.82 2.08
N ASP A 71 18.33 6.58 0.84
CA ASP A 71 19.35 5.58 0.57
C ASP A 71 20.69 6.10 1.13
N VAL A 72 21.22 5.39 2.12
CA VAL A 72 22.49 5.69 2.77
C VAL A 72 23.58 4.71 2.36
N SER A 73 23.34 3.91 1.31
CA SER A 73 24.32 2.96 0.79
C SER A 73 25.62 3.68 0.41
N GLY A 74 26.75 3.15 0.89
CA GLY A 74 28.07 3.74 0.66
C GLY A 74 28.50 4.81 1.65
N LEU A 75 27.64 5.16 2.63
CA LEU A 75 28.03 6.00 3.77
C LEU A 75 28.58 5.16 4.92
N SER A 76 29.51 5.75 5.66
CA SER A 76 30.00 5.26 6.95
C SER A 76 29.02 5.58 8.10
N ASP A 77 29.15 4.88 9.21
CA ASP A 77 28.33 5.10 10.42
C ASP A 77 28.39 6.55 10.91
N THR A 78 29.56 7.18 10.81
CA THR A 78 29.76 8.59 11.17
C THR A 78 29.00 9.55 10.26
N GLU A 79 28.94 9.27 8.95
CA GLU A 79 28.21 10.11 7.99
C GLU A 79 26.70 9.96 8.18
N ILE A 80 26.23 8.74 8.45
CA ILE A 80 24.83 8.46 8.78
C ILE A 80 24.42 9.23 10.05
N LEU A 81 25.29 9.28 11.06
CA LEU A 81 25.03 10.02 12.31
C LEU A 81 24.85 11.52 12.07
N VAL A 82 25.67 12.11 11.19
CA VAL A 82 25.55 13.54 10.83
C VAL A 82 24.24 13.81 10.09
N VAL A 83 23.85 12.94 9.15
CA VAL A 83 22.56 13.05 8.44
C VAL A 83 21.39 12.96 9.42
N ALA A 84 21.45 12.06 10.40
CA ALA A 84 20.42 11.95 11.44
C ALA A 84 20.31 13.23 12.28
N GLN A 85 21.44 13.81 12.69
CA GLN A 85 21.46 15.09 13.42
C GLN A 85 20.85 16.24 12.61
N LEU A 86 21.13 16.32 11.30
CA LEU A 86 20.52 17.31 10.42
C LEU A 86 19.00 17.19 10.36
N VAL A 87 18.48 15.96 10.28
CA VAL A 87 17.03 15.70 10.30
C VAL A 87 16.41 16.21 11.61
N ASP A 88 17.05 15.99 12.75
CA ASP A 88 16.54 16.46 14.05
C ASP A 88 16.59 17.98 14.19
N ILE A 89 17.63 18.64 13.65
CA ILE A 89 17.70 20.10 13.57
C ILE A 89 16.55 20.66 12.72
N ILE A 90 16.24 20.03 11.58
CA ILE A 90 15.13 20.47 10.72
C ILE A 90 13.78 20.31 11.42
N ARG A 91 13.60 19.26 12.22
CA ARG A 91 12.37 19.01 13.00
C ARG A 91 12.15 20.03 14.12
N THR A 92 13.21 20.47 14.79
CA THR A 92 13.13 21.43 15.90
C THR A 92 12.93 22.88 15.45
N LYS A 93 13.14 23.17 14.15
CA LYS A 93 12.87 24.48 13.53
C LYS A 93 11.46 24.65 12.96
N LYS A 94 10.65 23.59 12.96
CA LYS A 94 9.21 23.63 12.65
C LYS A 94 8.40 23.84 13.91
#